data_AF-A0A968PYH8-F1
#
_entry.id   AF-A0A968PYH8-F1
#
_cell.length_a   1.000
_cell.length_b   1.000
_cell.length_c   1.000
_cell.angle_alpha   90.00
_cell.angle_beta   90.00
_cell.angle_gamma   90.00
#
_symmetry.space_group_name_H-M   'P 1'
#
loop_
_entity.id
_entity.type
_entity.pdbx_description
1 polymer ?
#
loop_
_entity_poly.entity_id
_entity_poly.type
_entity_poly.pdbx_seq_one_letter_code
_entity_poly.pdbx_strand_id
1 'polypeptide(L)'
;MSNRLSRLTLISSASPLADLSSAMAKIQGKDGHCLEVLPFFTHQLQDPDFLPETLLNQVRQSDAVLFDLRGNPDRAVSLVQRALAETDGEDIAFIPVFGGGPSILALTRMGDFSMAGMTTSRPNSNRPGSGDGKGRPAEGTDYRKLKQAGQSIEPMVSSLPPHLHRHAKNWATCMQYWSNSGADNLANLFRFVAREYGGLNRY
;
A
#
# COMPACT_ATOMS: atom_id res chain seq x y z
N MET A 1 1.34 30.62 0.79
CA MET A 1 1.37 29.20 0.37
C MET A 1 1.87 28.41 1.55
N SER A 2 1.07 27.48 2.08
CA SER A 2 1.57 26.62 3.18
C SER A 2 2.50 25.60 2.55
N ASN A 3 3.80 25.74 2.80
CA ASN A 3 4.84 24.80 2.38
C ASN A 3 4.74 23.55 3.27
N ARG A 4 3.61 22.83 3.17
CA ARG A 4 3.32 21.68 4.02
C ARG A 4 4.22 20.53 3.57
N LEU A 5 5.10 20.13 4.48
CA LEU A 5 5.93 18.94 4.33
C LEU A 5 5.02 17.71 4.20
N SER A 6 5.17 16.95 3.11
CA SER A 6 4.44 15.70 2.98
C SER A 6 5.08 14.63 3.87
N ARG A 7 4.25 13.84 4.56
CA ARG A 7 4.71 12.84 5.54
C ARG A 7 4.31 11.45 5.10
N LEU A 8 5.29 10.59 4.88
CA LEU A 8 5.08 9.21 4.46
C LEU A 8 5.55 8.28 5.58
N THR A 9 4.67 7.37 6.02
CA THR A 9 5.08 6.25 6.87
C THR A 9 5.46 5.07 6.00
N LEU A 10 6.60 4.43 6.27
CA LEU A 10 7.09 3.28 5.52
C LEU A 10 7.29 2.08 6.46
N ILE A 11 6.48 1.04 6.29
CA ILE A 11 6.58 -0.19 7.08
C ILE A 11 7.21 -1.28 6.24
N SER A 12 8.42 -1.72 6.56
CA SER A 12 9.12 -2.75 5.76
C SER A 12 10.14 -3.52 6.60
N SER A 13 10.60 -4.67 6.09
CA SER A 13 11.86 -5.24 6.59
C SER A 13 13.04 -4.30 6.29
N ALA A 14 14.18 -4.49 6.97
CA ALA A 14 15.35 -3.63 6.80
C ALA A 14 16.04 -3.77 5.42
N SER A 15 15.89 -4.93 4.76
CA SER A 15 16.61 -5.25 3.52
C SER A 15 16.30 -4.29 2.35
N PRO A 16 15.04 -3.94 2.04
CA PRO A 16 14.71 -2.94 1.01
C PRO A 16 15.09 -1.50 1.35
N LEU A 17 15.51 -1.22 2.60
CA LEU A 17 15.71 0.14 3.12
C LEU A 17 17.18 0.53 3.23
N ALA A 18 18.12 -0.31 2.78
CA ALA A 18 19.54 0.03 2.71
C ALA A 18 19.80 1.32 1.91
N ASP A 19 18.98 1.57 0.88
CA ASP A 19 19.07 2.75 0.01
C ASP A 19 18.25 3.95 0.48
N LEU A 20 17.57 3.88 1.62
CA LEU A 20 16.66 4.94 2.08
C LEU A 20 17.38 6.29 2.24
N SER A 21 18.54 6.30 2.90
CA SER A 21 19.32 7.53 3.10
C SER A 21 19.75 8.15 1.75
N SER A 22 20.20 7.32 0.81
CA SER A 22 20.60 7.75 -0.54
C SER A 22 19.40 8.29 -1.33
N ALA A 23 18.23 7.66 -1.20
CA ALA A 23 16.99 8.12 -1.82
C ALA A 23 16.56 9.48 -1.27
N MET A 24 16.61 9.66 0.06
CA MET A 24 16.26 10.92 0.72
C MET A 24 17.23 12.05 0.34
N ALA A 25 18.54 11.76 0.25
CA ALA A 25 19.52 12.73 -0.21
C ALA A 25 19.26 13.17 -1.66
N LYS A 26 18.88 12.25 -2.55
CA LYS A 26 18.50 12.56 -3.94
C LYS A 26 17.23 13.42 -4.02
N ILE A 27 16.28 13.23 -3.10
CA ILE A 27 15.07 14.06 -3.00
C ILE A 27 15.44 15.46 -2.55
N GLN A 28 16.15 15.57 -1.43
CA GLN A 28 16.55 16.85 -0.86
C GLN A 28 17.40 17.68 -1.83
N GLY A 29 18.33 17.04 -2.55
CA GLY A 29 19.18 17.72 -3.52
C GLY A 29 18.45 18.24 -4.76
N LYS A 30 17.32 17.65 -5.14
CA LYS A 30 16.55 18.03 -6.35
C LYS A 30 15.35 18.93 -6.03
N ASP A 31 14.64 18.62 -4.95
CA ASP A 31 13.30 19.16 -4.65
C ASP A 31 13.29 19.93 -3.31
N GLY A 32 14.42 19.98 -2.59
CA GLY A 32 14.52 20.57 -1.26
C GLY A 32 13.81 19.76 -0.18
N HIS A 33 13.56 20.39 0.96
CA HIS A 33 12.86 19.77 2.11
C HIS A 33 11.34 19.80 1.90
N CYS A 34 10.87 18.98 0.97
CA CYS A 34 9.45 18.91 0.60
C CYS A 34 8.72 17.68 1.16
N LEU A 35 9.45 16.63 1.54
CA LEU A 35 8.87 15.40 2.10
C LEU A 35 9.73 14.78 3.20
N GLU A 36 9.05 14.07 4.09
CA GLU A 36 9.60 13.29 5.19
C GLU A 36 9.14 11.83 5.06
N VAL A 37 10.06 10.89 5.22
CA VAL A 37 9.76 9.45 5.24
C VAL A 37 10.18 8.87 6.57
N LEU A 38 9.23 8.32 7.32
CA LEU A 38 9.47 7.71 8.62
C LEU A 38 9.38 6.18 8.52
N PRO A 39 10.53 5.48 8.60
CA PRO A 39 10.54 4.03 8.53
C PRO A 39 10.17 3.38 9.87
N PHE A 40 9.33 2.35 9.80
CA PHE A 40 9.09 1.38 10.88
C PHE A 40 9.48 0.01 10.38
N PHE A 41 10.40 -0.64 11.10
CA PHE A 41 10.82 -1.97 10.68
C PHE A 41 9.88 -3.04 11.20
N THR A 42 9.56 -4.02 10.36
CA THR A 42 8.64 -5.11 10.74
C THR A 42 9.09 -5.84 12.01
N HIS A 43 10.40 -6.05 12.20
CA HIS A 43 10.93 -6.68 13.42
C HIS A 43 10.68 -5.85 14.69
N GLN A 44 10.74 -4.52 14.61
CA GLN A 44 10.41 -3.63 15.73
C GLN A 44 8.92 -3.72 16.06
N LEU A 45 8.07 -3.76 15.04
CA LEU A 45 6.62 -3.88 15.22
C LEU A 45 6.20 -5.24 15.79
N GLN A 46 7.05 -6.27 15.69
CA GLN A 46 6.82 -7.58 16.32
C GLN A 46 7.23 -7.59 17.80
N ASP A 47 8.06 -6.66 18.26
CA ASP A 47 8.55 -6.61 19.63
C ASP A 47 7.39 -6.42 20.63
N PRO A 48 7.19 -7.34 21.61
CA PRO A 48 6.30 -7.19 22.76
C PRO A 48 6.24 -5.76 23.31
N ASP A 49 7.40 -5.13 23.50
CA ASP A 49 7.55 -3.84 24.17
C ASP A 49 7.31 -2.64 23.25
N PHE A 50 7.16 -2.85 21.94
CA PHE A 50 6.80 -1.78 21.01
C PHE A 50 5.41 -1.22 21.33
N LEU A 51 5.34 0.05 21.71
CA LEU A 51 4.06 0.70 22.00
C LEU A 51 3.25 0.91 20.71
N PRO A 52 2.06 0.30 20.56
CA PRO A 52 1.22 0.45 19.36
C PRO A 52 0.93 1.90 19.00
N GLU A 53 0.70 2.74 20.00
CA GLU A 53 0.37 4.16 19.82
C GLU A 53 1.49 4.95 19.12
N THR A 54 2.74 4.47 19.16
CA THR A 54 3.84 5.09 18.40
C THR A 54 3.56 5.04 16.90
N LEU A 55 3.16 3.87 16.38
CA LEU A 55 2.82 3.74 14.97
C LEU A 55 1.49 4.42 14.64
N LEU A 56 0.47 4.27 15.49
CA LEU A 56 -0.85 4.83 15.23
C LEU A 56 -0.85 6.36 15.18
N ASN A 57 -0.15 7.02 16.12
CA ASN A 57 0.03 8.46 16.09
C ASN A 57 0.80 8.91 14.85
N GLN A 58 1.80 8.15 14.42
CA GLN A 58 2.53 8.46 13.21
C GLN A 58 1.64 8.35 11.96
N VAL A 59 0.82 7.31 11.87
CA VAL A 59 -0.10 7.11 10.75
C VAL A 59 -1.10 8.28 10.66
N ARG A 60 -1.72 8.70 11.77
CA ARG A 60 -2.63 9.86 11.81
C ARG A 60 -2.00 11.19 11.35
N GLN A 61 -0.68 11.30 11.37
CA GLN A 61 0.05 12.48 10.92
C GLN A 61 0.60 12.35 9.49
N SER A 62 0.41 11.20 8.85
CA SER A 62 0.95 10.89 7.53
C SER A 62 -0.09 11.15 6.44
N ASP A 63 0.38 11.48 5.24
CA ASP A 63 -0.47 11.53 4.05
C ASP A 63 -0.60 10.16 3.39
N ALA A 64 0.42 9.30 3.55
CA ALA A 64 0.37 7.94 3.08
C ALA A 64 1.19 6.99 3.96
N VAL A 65 0.75 5.74 3.99
CA VAL A 65 1.38 4.59 4.63
C VAL A 65 1.72 3.58 3.54
N LEU A 66 3.01 3.43 3.24
CA LEU A 66 3.52 2.40 2.35
C LEU A 66 3.93 1.19 3.19
N PHE A 67 3.56 -0.03 2.78
CA PHE A 67 3.92 -1.21 3.55
C PHE A 67 4.30 -2.44 2.72
N ASP A 68 5.36 -3.10 3.15
CA ASP A 68 5.82 -4.40 2.72
C ASP A 68 5.79 -5.37 3.91
N LEU A 69 4.70 -6.15 3.98
CA LEU A 69 4.43 -7.10 5.07
C LEU A 69 4.72 -8.55 4.63
N ARG A 70 5.77 -8.74 3.82
CA ARG A 70 6.26 -10.08 3.45
C ARG A 70 6.48 -10.95 4.69
N GLY A 71 6.08 -12.22 4.58
CA GLY A 71 6.18 -13.18 5.67
C GLY A 71 5.00 -13.16 6.65
N ASN A 72 3.98 -12.31 6.41
CA ASN A 72 2.80 -12.16 7.26
C ASN A 72 3.16 -11.95 8.76
N PRO A 73 3.85 -10.86 9.10
CA PRO A 73 4.18 -10.54 10.49
C PRO A 73 2.92 -10.14 11.27
N ASP A 74 2.31 -11.09 11.98
CA ASP A 74 0.96 -10.99 12.58
C ASP A 74 0.70 -9.67 13.32
N ARG A 75 1.61 -9.26 14.20
CA ARG A 75 1.43 -8.00 14.96
C ARG A 75 1.50 -6.75 14.07
N ALA A 76 2.37 -6.71 13.06
CA ALA A 76 2.49 -5.57 12.16
C ALA A 76 1.26 -5.50 11.24
N VAL A 77 0.77 -6.66 10.76
CA VAL A 77 -0.49 -6.74 10.02
C VAL A 77 -1.65 -6.21 10.87
N SER A 78 -1.74 -6.63 12.14
CA SER A 78 -2.77 -6.20 13.08
C SER A 78 -2.71 -4.70 13.37
N LEU A 79 -1.50 -4.14 13.47
CA LEU A 79 -1.31 -2.70 13.67
C LEU A 79 -1.72 -1.90 12.42
N VAL A 80 -1.40 -2.36 11.21
CA VAL A 80 -1.84 -1.69 9.97
C VAL A 80 -3.35 -1.79 9.80
N GLN A 81 -3.96 -2.93 10.14
CA GLN A 81 -5.42 -3.09 10.18
C GLN A 81 -6.08 -2.11 11.16
N ARG A 82 -5.53 -2.00 12.38
CA ARG A 82 -6.00 -1.05 13.38
C ARG A 82 -5.86 0.39 12.90
N ALA A 83 -4.72 0.75 12.33
CA ALA A 83 -4.48 2.09 11.78
C ALA A 83 -5.45 2.44 10.65
N LEU A 84 -5.71 1.50 9.72
CA LEU A 84 -6.66 1.67 8.63
C LEU A 84 -8.08 1.93 9.15
N ALA A 85 -8.51 1.17 10.17
CA ALA A 85 -9.82 1.31 10.79
C ALA A 85 -9.97 2.61 11.60
N GLU A 86 -8.95 2.99 12.37
CA GLU A 86 -8.99 4.21 13.20
C GLU A 86 -8.90 5.50 12.39
N THR A 87 -8.37 5.43 11.16
CA THR A 87 -8.29 6.57 10.22
C THR A 87 -9.32 6.44 9.10
N ASP A 88 -10.41 5.70 9.33
CA ASP A 88 -11.50 5.62 8.36
C ASP A 88 -12.14 7.01 8.14
N GLY A 89 -12.41 7.34 6.87
CA GLY A 89 -12.85 8.67 6.46
C GLY A 89 -11.75 9.75 6.41
N GLU A 90 -10.52 9.46 6.83
CA GLU A 90 -9.38 10.37 6.64
C GLU A 90 -8.73 10.19 5.26
N ASP A 91 -8.20 11.28 4.70
CA ASP A 91 -7.49 11.28 3.40
C ASP A 91 -6.05 10.77 3.55
N ILE A 92 -5.90 9.55 4.04
CA ILE A 92 -4.62 8.85 4.23
C ILE A 92 -4.60 7.62 3.34
N ALA A 93 -3.64 7.57 2.42
CA ALA A 93 -3.46 6.44 1.51
C ALA A 93 -2.75 5.27 2.21
N PHE A 94 -3.30 4.06 2.09
CA PHE A 94 -2.69 2.80 2.53
C PHE A 94 -2.27 2.00 1.30
N ILE A 95 -0.97 1.84 1.10
CA ILE A 95 -0.37 1.37 -0.15
C ILE A 95 0.49 0.12 0.14
N PRO A 96 -0.03 -1.10 -0.13
CA PRO A 96 0.82 -2.28 -0.15
C PRO A 96 1.77 -2.17 -1.34
N VAL A 97 3.07 -1.99 -1.08
CA VAL A 97 4.11 -1.87 -2.11
C VAL A 97 4.69 -3.23 -2.53
N PHE A 98 4.14 -4.31 -1.97
CA PHE A 98 4.45 -5.67 -2.35
C PHE A 98 3.16 -6.49 -2.51
N GLY A 99 3.15 -7.37 -3.52
CA GLY A 99 2.10 -8.36 -3.75
C GLY A 99 2.04 -9.39 -2.61
N GLY A 100 1.35 -9.04 -1.52
CA GLY A 100 1.04 -9.92 -0.41
C GLY A 100 -0.11 -10.87 -0.71
N GLY A 101 -0.52 -11.65 0.30
CA GLY A 101 -1.76 -12.42 0.22
C GLY A 101 -3.01 -11.53 0.13
N PRO A 102 -4.18 -12.10 -0.17
CA PRO A 102 -5.44 -11.34 -0.25
C PRO A 102 -5.72 -10.47 0.99
N SER A 103 -5.30 -10.92 2.18
CA SER A 103 -5.44 -10.17 3.44
C SER A 103 -4.63 -8.87 3.47
N ILE A 104 -3.44 -8.84 2.87
CA ILE A 104 -2.58 -7.65 2.78
C ILE A 104 -3.11 -6.69 1.72
N LEU A 105 -3.54 -7.22 0.58
CA LEU A 105 -4.12 -6.42 -0.49
C LEU A 105 -5.44 -5.77 -0.04
N ALA A 106 -6.24 -6.45 0.77
CA ALA A 106 -7.46 -5.88 1.36
C ALA A 106 -7.23 -4.59 2.16
N LEU A 107 -6.00 -4.33 2.61
CA LEU A 107 -5.62 -3.11 3.33
C LEU A 107 -5.37 -1.91 2.39
N THR A 108 -5.53 -2.07 1.07
CA THR A 108 -5.35 -0.99 0.11
C THR A 108 -6.47 0.06 0.25
N ARG A 109 -6.07 1.32 0.41
CA ARG A 109 -6.94 2.51 0.32
C ARG A 109 -6.16 3.62 -0.40
N MET A 110 -6.60 4.04 -1.58
CA MET A 110 -5.95 5.10 -2.37
C MET A 110 -7.03 5.97 -3.01
N GLY A 111 -7.39 7.09 -2.36
CA GLY A 111 -8.64 7.80 -2.69
C GLY A 111 -9.84 6.86 -2.56
N ASP A 112 -10.71 6.83 -3.57
CA ASP A 112 -11.89 5.94 -3.60
C ASP A 112 -11.54 4.48 -3.94
N PHE A 113 -10.28 4.18 -4.26
CA PHE A 113 -9.85 2.83 -4.61
C PHE A 113 -9.54 2.00 -3.36
N SER A 114 -10.26 0.90 -3.21
CA SER A 114 -9.98 -0.14 -2.22
C SER A 114 -10.05 -1.53 -2.84
N MET A 115 -9.24 -2.45 -2.32
CA MET A 115 -9.27 -3.86 -2.70
C MET A 115 -9.98 -4.76 -1.68
N ALA A 116 -10.53 -4.20 -0.59
CA ALA A 116 -11.20 -4.98 0.45
C ALA A 116 -12.36 -5.84 -0.09
N GLY A 117 -13.12 -5.33 -1.06
CA GLY A 117 -14.23 -6.06 -1.68
C GLY A 117 -13.80 -7.05 -2.77
N MET A 118 -12.62 -6.86 -3.38
CA MET A 118 -12.15 -7.70 -4.50
C MET A 118 -11.51 -9.01 -4.04
N THR A 119 -11.10 -9.08 -2.77
CA THR A 119 -10.43 -10.24 -2.17
C THR A 119 -11.39 -11.16 -1.42
N THR A 120 -12.66 -10.76 -1.27
CA THR A 120 -13.70 -11.59 -0.64
C THR A 120 -14.30 -12.58 -1.64
N SER A 121 -13.66 -13.73 -1.82
CA SER A 121 -14.39 -14.93 -2.24
C SER A 121 -15.30 -15.34 -1.08
N ARG A 122 -16.51 -14.76 -0.97
CA ARG A 122 -17.52 -15.26 -0.03
C ARG A 122 -17.87 -16.70 -0.43
N PRO A 123 -17.84 -17.69 0.49
CA PRO A 123 -18.56 -18.94 0.28
C PRO A 123 -20.03 -18.57 0.16
N ASN A 124 -20.66 -18.90 -0.97
CA ASN A 124 -22.04 -18.55 -1.26
C ASN A 124 -22.99 -19.36 -0.33
N SER A 125 -23.27 -18.88 0.88
CA SER A 125 -24.32 -19.41 1.75
C SER A 125 -25.56 -18.54 1.63
N ASN A 126 -26.42 -18.87 0.66
CA ASN A 126 -27.88 -18.68 0.61
C ASN A 126 -28.38 -18.40 -0.82
N ARG A 127 -28.61 -19.48 -1.58
CA ARG A 127 -29.72 -19.55 -2.52
C ARG A 127 -30.42 -20.90 -2.36
N PRO A 128 -31.67 -20.95 -1.85
CA PRO A 128 -32.47 -22.15 -1.92
C PRO A 128 -33.04 -22.24 -3.35
N GLY A 129 -32.57 -23.22 -4.12
CA GLY A 129 -33.22 -23.60 -5.38
C GLY A 129 -32.26 -23.87 -6.54
N SER A 130 -32.40 -25.08 -7.08
CA SER A 130 -31.99 -25.53 -8.42
C SER A 130 -30.58 -26.14 -8.55
N GLY A 131 -30.55 -27.47 -8.39
CA GLY A 131 -30.15 -28.42 -9.45
C GLY A 131 -28.76 -28.29 -10.08
N ASP A 132 -27.92 -29.28 -9.79
CA ASP A 132 -26.92 -29.91 -10.68
C ASP A 132 -26.16 -29.03 -11.67
N GLY A 133 -24.89 -28.73 -11.34
CA GLY A 133 -23.92 -28.31 -12.36
C GLY A 133 -22.78 -27.46 -11.83
N LYS A 134 -21.74 -28.12 -11.29
CA LYS A 134 -20.33 -27.66 -11.17
C LYS A 134 -20.13 -26.14 -11.23
N GLY A 135 -20.48 -25.43 -10.16
CA GLY A 135 -20.03 -24.06 -9.94
C GLY A 135 -18.51 -24.08 -9.75
N ARG A 136 -17.75 -23.68 -10.78
CA ARG A 136 -16.32 -23.39 -10.62
C ARG A 136 -16.20 -22.35 -9.50
N PRO A 137 -15.36 -22.56 -8.47
CA PRO A 137 -15.00 -21.46 -7.60
C PRO A 137 -14.47 -20.36 -8.50
N ALA A 138 -14.98 -19.13 -8.36
CA ALA A 138 -14.32 -17.98 -8.95
C ALA A 138 -12.88 -18.02 -8.42
N GLU A 139 -11.94 -18.39 -9.30
CA GLU A 139 -10.52 -18.40 -9.00
C GLU A 139 -10.18 -17.00 -8.53
N GLY A 140 -10.02 -16.82 -7.21
CA GLY A 140 -9.49 -15.59 -6.66
C GLY A 140 -8.21 -15.31 -7.43
N THR A 141 -8.13 -14.14 -8.07
CA THR A 141 -7.01 -13.73 -8.90
C THR A 141 -5.73 -14.12 -8.17
N ASP A 142 -4.93 -14.97 -8.79
CA ASP A 142 -3.80 -15.59 -8.14
C ASP A 142 -2.69 -14.54 -8.04
N TYR A 143 -2.75 -13.67 -7.03
CA TYR A 143 -1.89 -12.50 -6.86
C TYR A 143 -0.40 -12.86 -6.75
N ARG A 144 -0.10 -14.13 -6.45
CA ARG A 144 1.26 -14.70 -6.57
C ARG A 144 1.77 -14.72 -8.02
N LYS A 145 0.89 -14.85 -9.03
CA LYS A 145 1.22 -14.77 -10.46
C LYS A 145 1.46 -13.33 -10.92
N LEU A 146 0.76 -12.34 -10.35
CA LEU A 146 1.06 -10.91 -10.56
C LEU A 146 2.52 -10.58 -10.17
N LYS A 147 3.02 -11.21 -9.10
CA LYS A 147 4.43 -11.12 -8.66
C LYS A 147 5.42 -11.84 -9.59
N GLN A 148 5.06 -13.02 -10.12
CA GLN A 148 5.99 -13.86 -10.90
C GLN A 148 6.04 -13.52 -12.39
N ALA A 149 4.99 -12.92 -12.95
CA ALA A 149 4.82 -12.87 -14.39
C ALA A 149 5.10 -11.50 -15.02
N GLY A 150 5.42 -10.46 -14.23
CA GLY A 150 5.44 -9.09 -14.76
C GLY A 150 4.11 -8.73 -15.45
N GLN A 151 3.03 -9.43 -15.08
CA GLN A 151 1.78 -9.39 -15.81
C GLN A 151 1.14 -8.03 -15.62
N SER A 152 0.62 -7.51 -16.73
CA SER A 152 -0.06 -6.24 -16.73
C SER A 152 -1.22 -6.26 -15.74
N ILE A 153 -1.31 -5.20 -14.94
CA ILE A 153 -2.50 -4.90 -14.12
C ILE A 153 -3.71 -4.51 -14.97
N GLU A 154 -3.56 -4.40 -16.30
CA GLU A 154 -4.62 -4.09 -17.27
C GLU A 154 -5.91 -4.88 -17.08
N PRO A 155 -5.92 -6.23 -16.87
CA PRO A 155 -7.15 -6.97 -16.70
C PRO A 155 -7.91 -6.53 -15.45
N MET A 156 -7.20 -6.29 -14.34
CA MET A 156 -7.79 -5.76 -13.11
C MET A 156 -8.34 -4.35 -13.36
N VAL A 157 -7.53 -3.44 -13.92
CA VAL A 157 -7.92 -2.04 -14.14
C VAL A 157 -9.10 -1.91 -15.11
N SER A 158 -9.15 -2.72 -16.17
CA SER A 158 -10.20 -2.65 -17.20
C SER A 158 -11.61 -2.98 -16.68
N SER A 159 -11.70 -3.69 -15.55
CA SER A 159 -12.97 -4.08 -14.92
C SER A 159 -13.49 -3.07 -13.90
N LEU A 160 -12.70 -2.02 -13.60
CA LEU A 160 -13.05 -1.04 -12.58
C LEU A 160 -13.89 0.10 -13.17
N PRO A 161 -14.65 0.82 -12.33
CA PRO A 161 -15.19 2.12 -12.70
C PRO A 161 -14.08 3.09 -13.15
N PRO A 162 -14.32 3.95 -14.17
CA PRO A 162 -13.30 4.85 -14.70
C PRO A 162 -12.61 5.75 -13.66
N HIS A 163 -13.34 6.19 -12.63
CA HIS A 163 -12.80 7.03 -11.56
C HIS A 163 -11.74 6.30 -10.71
N LEU A 164 -11.79 4.96 -10.63
CA LEU A 164 -10.82 4.14 -9.89
C LEU A 164 -9.56 3.79 -10.72
N HIS A 165 -9.60 3.97 -12.04
CA HIS A 165 -8.50 3.59 -12.93
C HIS A 165 -7.19 4.28 -12.57
N ARG A 166 -7.25 5.58 -12.22
CA ARG A 166 -6.07 6.36 -11.84
C ARG A 166 -5.40 5.75 -10.61
N HIS A 167 -6.16 5.48 -9.55
CA HIS A 167 -5.60 4.96 -8.31
C HIS A 167 -5.08 3.52 -8.45
N ALA A 168 -5.76 2.68 -9.24
CA ALA A 168 -5.27 1.34 -9.53
C ALA A 168 -3.97 1.35 -10.35
N LYS A 169 -3.83 2.27 -11.32
CA LYS A 169 -2.56 2.51 -12.03
C LYS A 169 -1.48 3.03 -11.08
N ASN A 170 -1.81 3.98 -10.20
CA ASN A 170 -0.89 4.52 -9.21
C ASN A 170 -0.37 3.41 -8.28
N TRP A 171 -1.24 2.50 -7.82
CA TRP A 171 -0.84 1.34 -7.04
C TRP A 171 0.19 0.46 -7.78
N ALA A 172 -0.06 0.17 -9.06
CA ALA A 172 0.87 -0.60 -9.87
C ALA A 172 2.22 0.10 -10.09
N THR A 173 2.20 1.42 -10.31
CA THR A 173 3.42 2.24 -10.36
C THR A 173 4.21 2.15 -9.05
N CYS A 174 3.53 2.18 -7.89
CA CYS A 174 4.19 2.00 -6.59
C CYS A 174 4.89 0.64 -6.50
N MET A 175 4.22 -0.44 -6.91
CA MET A 175 4.81 -1.78 -6.94
C MET A 175 6.01 -1.89 -7.88
N GLN A 176 5.98 -1.25 -9.05
CA GLN A 176 7.08 -1.25 -10.00
C GLN A 176 8.33 -0.58 -9.43
N TYR A 177 8.18 0.63 -8.87
CA TYR A 177 9.31 1.30 -8.21
C TYR A 177 9.87 0.46 -7.07
N TRP A 178 9.00 -0.09 -6.21
CA TRP A 178 9.44 -0.94 -5.10
C TRP A 178 10.18 -2.19 -5.57
N SER A 179 9.69 -2.86 -6.62
CA SER A 179 10.28 -4.10 -7.14
C SER A 179 11.64 -3.88 -7.81
N ASN A 180 11.82 -2.75 -8.50
CA ASN A 180 13.08 -2.44 -9.18
C ASN A 180 14.22 -2.09 -8.21
N SER A 181 13.92 -1.82 -6.93
CA SER A 181 14.91 -1.54 -5.87
C SER A 181 15.87 -0.38 -6.20
N GLY A 182 16.79 -0.04 -5.30
CA GLY A 182 17.78 1.01 -5.52
C GLY A 182 17.29 2.41 -5.18
N ALA A 183 18.25 3.28 -4.86
CA ALA A 183 18.00 4.65 -4.38
C ALA A 183 17.17 5.50 -5.36
N ASP A 184 17.35 5.33 -6.67
CA ASP A 184 16.60 6.10 -7.68
C ASP A 184 15.12 5.71 -7.75
N ASN A 185 14.83 4.40 -7.75
CA ASN A 185 13.44 3.95 -7.74
C ASN A 185 12.74 4.30 -6.43
N LEU A 186 13.46 4.18 -5.30
CA LEU A 186 12.91 4.55 -3.99
C LEU A 186 12.64 6.06 -3.90
N ALA A 187 13.55 6.90 -4.43
CA ALA A 187 13.33 8.35 -4.50
C ALA A 187 12.13 8.71 -5.38
N ASN A 188 11.99 8.04 -6.53
CA ASN A 188 10.87 8.26 -7.44
C ASN A 188 9.54 7.76 -6.86
N LEU A 189 9.55 6.64 -6.12
CA LEU A 189 8.38 6.15 -5.39
C LEU A 189 7.88 7.20 -4.40
N PHE A 190 8.76 7.72 -3.55
CA PHE A 190 8.35 8.70 -2.53
C PHE A 190 7.85 9.99 -3.15
N ARG A 191 8.56 10.53 -4.16
CA ARG A 191 8.07 11.70 -4.91
C ARG A 191 6.70 11.46 -5.52
N PHE A 192 6.51 10.30 -6.14
CA PHE A 192 5.26 9.93 -6.78
C PHE A 192 4.12 9.90 -5.77
N VAL A 193 4.30 9.18 -4.65
CA VAL A 193 3.27 9.11 -3.61
C VAL A 193 3.00 10.47 -2.98
N ALA A 194 4.05 11.23 -2.67
CA ALA A 194 3.90 12.55 -2.07
C ALA A 194 3.17 13.53 -3.02
N ARG A 195 3.39 13.42 -4.34
CA ARG A 195 2.65 14.18 -5.34
C ARG A 195 1.18 13.76 -5.45
N GLU A 196 0.92 12.46 -5.54
CA GLU A 196 -0.43 11.95 -5.80
C GLU A 196 -1.34 11.94 -4.56
N TYR A 197 -0.76 11.80 -3.36
CA TYR A 197 -1.48 11.62 -2.10
C TYR A 197 -1.00 12.56 -0.99
N GLY A 198 0.20 13.14 -1.10
CA GLY A 198 0.78 14.07 -0.11
C GLY A 198 0.44 15.53 -0.30
N GLY A 199 -0.36 15.86 -1.32
CA GLY A 199 -0.70 17.25 -1.65
C GLY A 199 0.47 18.07 -2.20
N LEU A 200 1.61 17.45 -2.54
CA LEU A 200 2.79 18.15 -3.06
C LEU A 200 2.60 18.75 -4.46
N ASN A 201 1.46 18.51 -5.13
CA ASN A 201 1.01 19.30 -6.28
C ASN A 201 -0.52 19.51 -6.25
N ARG A 202 -0.95 20.70 -5.83
CA ARG A 202 -2.22 21.30 -6.31
C ARG A 202 -1.89 22.37 -7.35
N TYR A 203 -1.66 21.95 -8.58
CA TYR A 203 -1.74 22.77 -9.80
C TYR A 203 -2.19 21.89 -10.96
#